data_AF-F8NXE0-F1
#
_entry.id   AF-F8NXE0-F1
#
_cell.length_a   1.000
_cell.length_b   1.000
_cell.length_c   1.000
_cell.angle_alpha   90.00
_cell.angle_beta   90.00
_cell.angle_gamma   90.00
#
_symmetry.space_group_name_H-M   'P 1'
#
loop_
_entity.id
_entity.type
_entity.pdbx_description
1 polymer ?
#
loop_
_entity_poly.entity_id
_entity_poly.type
_entity_poly.pdbx_seq_one_letter_code
_entity_poly.pdbx_strand_id
1 'polypeptide(L)'
;MPHHHHDNCSHEGHDHDHSSSDSTGPNDNLFTHIDRSNVVALNAGGQGSEIIKPWDKRLDEEVFLESDSDDQLILRVPFTGAVRLRSLLLKTGPGDQTPTKVALFANEQSLDFDDVNDKSPTQEFDIAQGREVGEYAVKTAKFSTLSGITLFFPAAQGADNTRIYFVGFLGHWSERKNNPFITVYEAQANLADHEKIQGTEGNFSTSQS
;
A
#
# COMPACT_ATOMS: atom_id res chain seq x y z
N MET A 1 -36.57 61.28 -16.83
CA MET A 1 -35.50 61.96 -17.59
C MET A 1 -34.22 61.87 -16.76
N PRO A 2 -33.04 61.69 -17.37
CA PRO A 2 -32.16 60.53 -17.10
C PRO A 2 -31.05 60.81 -16.05
N HIS A 3 -30.13 59.90 -15.67
CA HIS A 3 -29.16 59.16 -16.51
C HIS A 3 -28.59 57.88 -15.86
N HIS A 4 -28.07 57.00 -16.72
CA HIS A 4 -27.28 55.80 -16.37
C HIS A 4 -25.87 56.16 -15.86
N HIS A 5 -25.25 55.26 -15.09
CA HIS A 5 -24.00 54.64 -15.55
C HIS A 5 -23.86 53.20 -15.03
N HIS A 6 -23.28 52.33 -15.85
CA HIS A 6 -22.89 50.97 -15.47
C HIS A 6 -21.60 51.00 -14.64
N ASP A 7 -21.39 50.00 -13.79
CA ASP A 7 -20.13 49.27 -13.84
C ASP A 7 -20.24 47.80 -13.43
N ASN A 8 -19.29 46.99 -13.91
CA ASN A 8 -19.41 45.54 -14.05
C ASN A 8 -18.46 44.81 -13.08
N CYS A 9 -19.01 43.95 -12.21
CA CYS A 9 -18.24 42.95 -11.48
C CYS A 9 -18.87 41.56 -11.61
N SER A 10 -18.43 40.82 -12.63
CA SER A 10 -18.60 39.36 -12.68
C SER A 10 -17.83 38.74 -11.52
N HIS A 11 -18.52 38.09 -10.59
CA HIS A 11 -17.87 37.19 -9.65
C HIS A 11 -17.87 35.79 -10.27
N GLU A 12 -16.74 35.39 -10.84
CA GLU A 12 -16.51 33.99 -11.23
C GLU A 12 -16.39 33.13 -9.95
N GLY A 13 -17.55 32.69 -9.46
CA GLY A 13 -17.67 31.66 -8.43
C GLY A 13 -17.26 30.30 -9.00
N HIS A 14 -15.95 30.07 -9.12
CA HIS A 14 -15.39 28.74 -9.34
C HIS A 14 -15.37 27.95 -8.02
N ASP A 15 -16.56 27.69 -7.48
CA ASP A 15 -16.76 26.69 -6.44
C ASP A 15 -16.54 25.30 -7.05
N HIS A 16 -15.28 24.85 -7.06
CA HIS A 16 -14.92 23.45 -7.28
C HIS A 16 -15.24 22.64 -6.02
N ASP A 17 -16.53 22.61 -5.66
CA ASP A 17 -17.04 21.77 -4.58
C ASP A 17 -17.15 20.32 -5.07
N HIS A 18 -16.00 19.65 -5.16
CA HIS A 18 -15.93 18.20 -5.25
C HIS A 18 -16.11 17.57 -3.86
N SER A 19 -17.21 17.90 -3.18
CA SER A 19 -17.71 17.14 -2.03
C SER A 19 -18.22 15.76 -2.50
N SER A 20 -17.31 14.87 -2.88
CA SER A 20 -17.59 13.43 -2.82
C SER A 20 -18.00 13.13 -1.37
N SER A 21 -19.22 12.63 -1.17
CA SER A 21 -19.90 12.53 0.13
C SER A 21 -19.32 11.46 1.08
N ASP A 22 -18.03 11.15 0.97
CA ASP A 22 -17.30 10.16 1.74
C ASP A 22 -16.56 10.76 2.97
N SER A 23 -16.52 12.09 3.10
CA SER A 23 -15.72 12.82 4.11
C SER A 23 -16.34 12.85 5.52
N THR A 24 -16.80 11.71 6.04
CA THR A 24 -17.27 11.59 7.44
C THR A 24 -16.14 11.21 8.41
N GLY A 25 -14.91 11.03 7.90
CA GLY A 25 -13.73 10.64 8.68
C GLY A 25 -12.59 11.67 8.65
N PRO A 26 -11.43 11.35 9.26
CA PRO A 26 -10.24 12.19 9.20
C PRO A 26 -9.83 12.51 7.77
N ASN A 27 -9.39 13.75 7.51
CA ASN A 27 -8.96 14.20 6.18
C ASN A 27 -7.76 13.42 5.61
N ASP A 28 -7.03 12.69 6.47
CA ASP A 28 -5.89 11.84 6.12
C ASP A 28 -6.25 10.35 6.13
N ASN A 29 -7.53 10.00 5.97
CA ASN A 29 -7.98 8.62 5.83
C ASN A 29 -7.58 8.02 4.47
N LEU A 30 -6.94 6.83 4.50
CA LEU A 30 -6.40 6.17 3.31
C LEU A 30 -7.35 5.13 2.67
N PHE A 31 -8.60 5.01 3.11
CA PHE A 31 -9.55 3.99 2.64
C PHE A 31 -9.70 3.92 1.10
N THR A 32 -9.81 5.06 0.43
CA THR A 32 -9.91 5.17 -1.04
C THR A 32 -8.60 4.85 -1.76
N HIS A 33 -7.49 4.80 -1.04
CA HIS A 33 -6.13 4.56 -1.55
C HIS A 33 -5.61 3.13 -1.29
N ILE A 34 -6.46 2.25 -0.77
CA ILE A 34 -6.17 0.82 -0.58
C ILE A 34 -6.62 0.04 -1.81
N ASP A 35 -5.75 -0.81 -2.35
CA ASP A 35 -6.11 -1.74 -3.42
C ASP A 35 -6.81 -2.97 -2.82
N ARG A 36 -8.09 -2.77 -2.46
CA ARG A 36 -8.93 -3.76 -1.78
C ARG A 36 -9.08 -5.08 -2.55
N SER A 37 -8.93 -5.06 -3.87
CA SER A 37 -9.02 -6.25 -4.72
C SER A 37 -7.82 -7.19 -4.57
N ASN A 38 -6.67 -6.67 -4.12
CA ASN A 38 -5.42 -7.41 -3.93
C ASN A 38 -5.04 -7.57 -2.45
N VAL A 39 -5.99 -7.33 -1.52
CA VAL A 39 -5.80 -7.60 -0.10
C VAL A 39 -5.83 -9.12 0.13
N VAL A 40 -4.79 -9.65 0.77
CA VAL A 40 -4.64 -11.07 1.06
C VAL A 40 -4.66 -11.29 2.57
N ALA A 41 -5.49 -12.21 3.04
CA ALA A 41 -5.44 -12.74 4.40
C ALA A 41 -4.91 -14.18 4.36
N LEU A 42 -4.06 -14.55 5.31
CA LEU A 42 -3.60 -15.92 5.54
C LEU A 42 -4.09 -16.41 6.90
N ASN A 43 -4.44 -17.70 6.96
CA ASN A 43 -5.13 -18.33 8.09
C ASN A 43 -6.38 -17.54 8.52
N ALA A 44 -7.32 -17.34 7.59
CA ALA A 44 -8.55 -16.62 7.85
C ALA A 44 -9.74 -17.22 7.10
N GLY A 45 -10.90 -17.30 7.76
CA GLY A 45 -12.13 -17.87 7.20
C GLY A 45 -12.88 -16.99 6.19
N GLY A 46 -12.30 -15.85 5.79
CA GLY A 46 -12.94 -14.83 4.94
C GLY A 46 -11.93 -13.98 4.16
N GLN A 47 -12.41 -12.97 3.43
CA GLN A 47 -11.55 -12.11 2.62
C GLN A 47 -11.03 -10.93 3.45
N GLY A 48 -9.72 -10.69 3.44
CA GLY A 48 -9.11 -9.58 4.20
C GLY A 48 -9.63 -8.17 3.82
N SER A 49 -10.27 -8.03 2.67
CA SER A 49 -10.92 -6.78 2.22
C SER A 49 -12.23 -6.46 2.97
N GLU A 50 -12.88 -7.46 3.58
CA GLU A 50 -14.18 -7.33 4.26
C GLU A 50 -14.10 -6.51 5.56
N ILE A 51 -12.94 -6.49 6.20
CA ILE A 51 -12.61 -5.68 7.39
C ILE A 51 -12.03 -4.30 7.04
N ILE A 52 -11.77 -4.01 5.76
CA ILE A 52 -11.37 -2.68 5.32
C ILE A 52 -12.63 -1.91 4.93
N LYS A 53 -13.21 -1.24 5.93
CA LYS A 53 -14.52 -0.55 5.83
C LYS A 53 -14.36 0.97 5.67
N PRO A 54 -15.38 1.68 5.14
CA PRO A 54 -15.51 3.13 5.28
C PRO A 54 -15.49 3.58 6.75
N TRP A 55 -15.13 4.85 7.00
CA TRP A 55 -14.98 5.37 8.38
C TRP A 55 -16.28 5.37 9.19
N ASP A 56 -17.42 5.65 8.55
CA ASP A 56 -18.75 5.56 9.15
C ASP A 56 -19.07 4.14 9.63
N LYS A 57 -18.58 3.12 8.92
CA LYS A 57 -18.75 1.69 9.25
C LYS A 57 -17.66 1.11 10.15
N ARG A 58 -16.74 1.91 10.71
CA ARG A 58 -15.65 1.40 11.57
C ARG A 58 -16.12 0.71 12.87
N LEU A 59 -17.36 0.92 13.28
CA LEU A 59 -17.99 0.32 14.46
C LEU A 59 -18.91 -0.87 14.13
N ASP A 60 -19.10 -1.16 12.84
CA ASP A 60 -19.86 -2.31 12.34
C ASP A 60 -19.19 -3.62 12.79
N GLU A 61 -19.94 -4.45 13.52
CA GLU A 61 -19.53 -5.78 13.99
C GLU A 61 -20.23 -6.93 13.20
N GLU A 62 -21.03 -6.62 12.17
CA GLU A 62 -21.74 -7.64 11.37
C GLU A 62 -20.76 -8.43 10.49
N VAL A 63 -19.80 -7.72 9.89
CA VAL A 63 -18.74 -8.31 9.05
C VAL A 63 -17.42 -8.32 9.83
N PHE A 64 -16.74 -9.46 9.87
CA PHE A 64 -15.47 -9.64 10.56
C PHE A 64 -14.58 -10.66 9.85
N LEU A 65 -13.29 -10.60 10.16
CA LEU A 65 -12.30 -11.60 9.79
C LEU A 65 -11.92 -12.36 11.06
N GLU A 66 -11.95 -13.68 11.00
CA GLU A 66 -11.56 -14.59 12.09
C GLU A 66 -10.54 -15.59 11.55
N SER A 67 -9.58 -15.99 12.39
CA SER A 67 -8.59 -16.99 12.04
C SER A 67 -9.18 -18.40 11.99
N ASP A 68 -8.66 -19.26 11.10
CA ASP A 68 -9.33 -20.49 10.67
C ASP A 68 -8.83 -21.76 11.39
N SER A 69 -7.51 -21.94 11.49
CA SER A 69 -6.89 -23.14 12.07
C SER A 69 -6.27 -22.95 13.47
N ASP A 70 -5.80 -21.74 13.76
CA ASP A 70 -5.18 -21.34 15.04
C ASP A 70 -5.40 -19.83 15.26
N ASP A 71 -4.78 -19.23 16.28
CA ASP A 71 -4.97 -17.83 16.65
C ASP A 71 -4.05 -16.83 15.92
N GLN A 72 -3.23 -17.29 14.96
CA GLN A 72 -2.33 -16.46 14.17
C GLN A 72 -2.99 -15.97 12.88
N LEU A 73 -2.75 -14.72 12.48
CA LEU A 73 -3.31 -14.17 11.23
C LEU A 73 -2.34 -13.19 10.57
N ILE A 74 -2.19 -13.30 9.24
CA ILE A 74 -1.44 -12.33 8.43
C ILE A 74 -2.39 -11.62 7.47
N LEU A 75 -2.36 -10.28 7.46
CA LEU A 75 -3.12 -9.43 6.53
C LEU A 75 -2.17 -8.55 5.72
N ARG A 76 -2.10 -8.78 4.41
CA ARG A 76 -1.30 -8.03 3.44
C ARG A 76 -2.19 -7.00 2.75
N VAL A 77 -1.89 -5.71 2.94
CA VAL A 77 -2.69 -4.58 2.42
C VAL A 77 -1.85 -3.76 1.43
N PRO A 78 -2.07 -3.91 0.11
CA PRO A 78 -1.45 -3.05 -0.90
C PRO A 78 -2.13 -1.67 -0.99
N PHE A 79 -1.34 -0.65 -1.34
CA PHE A 79 -1.82 0.71 -1.61
C PHE A 79 -1.71 1.04 -3.10
N THR A 80 -2.62 1.89 -3.60
CA THR A 80 -2.67 2.30 -5.02
C THR A 80 -1.56 3.29 -5.42
N GLY A 81 -0.72 3.71 -4.48
CA GLY A 81 0.37 4.66 -4.68
C GLY A 81 1.36 4.64 -3.52
N ALA A 82 2.16 5.70 -3.39
CA ALA A 82 3.14 5.84 -2.31
C ALA A 82 2.49 6.50 -1.07
N VAL A 83 2.48 5.78 0.05
CA VAL A 83 1.84 6.19 1.31
C VAL A 83 2.88 6.52 2.38
N ARG A 84 2.73 7.68 3.02
CA ARG A 84 3.41 8.06 4.26
C ARG A 84 2.46 7.82 5.44
N LEU A 85 2.63 6.71 6.15
CA LEU A 85 1.73 6.29 7.21
C LEU A 85 1.93 7.11 8.50
N ARG A 86 0.83 7.54 9.11
CA ARG A 86 0.79 8.19 10.43
C ARG A 86 0.30 7.23 11.51
N SER A 87 -0.83 6.55 11.27
CA SER A 87 -1.43 5.63 12.25
C SER A 87 -2.09 4.44 11.59
N LEU A 88 -2.01 3.29 12.27
CA LEU A 88 -2.88 2.12 12.04
C LEU A 88 -4.11 2.25 12.96
N LEU A 89 -5.28 1.83 12.48
CA LEU A 89 -6.53 1.78 13.23
C LEU A 89 -7.04 0.34 13.28
N LEU A 90 -7.38 -0.16 14.46
CA LEU A 90 -7.89 -1.53 14.64
C LEU A 90 -9.13 -1.56 15.53
N LYS A 91 -10.11 -2.39 15.17
CA LYS A 91 -11.16 -2.88 16.06
C LYS A 91 -11.10 -4.41 16.05
N THR A 92 -10.94 -5.02 17.22
CA THR A 92 -10.64 -6.46 17.38
C THR A 92 -11.40 -7.05 18.57
N GLY A 93 -11.24 -8.36 18.80
CA GLY A 93 -11.91 -9.07 19.90
C GLY A 93 -13.30 -9.58 19.51
N PRO A 94 -14.26 -9.65 20.45
CA PRO A 94 -14.22 -9.15 21.82
C PRO A 94 -13.45 -10.08 22.79
N GLY A 95 -13.04 -9.52 23.93
CA GLY A 95 -12.47 -10.29 25.04
C GLY A 95 -11.23 -11.07 24.63
N ASP A 96 -11.22 -12.37 24.91
CA ASP A 96 -10.05 -13.22 24.72
C ASP A 96 -9.72 -13.49 23.23
N GLN A 97 -10.64 -13.21 22.31
CA GLN A 97 -10.40 -13.21 20.85
C GLN A 97 -9.61 -11.97 20.36
N THR A 98 -9.28 -11.04 21.27
CA THR A 98 -8.47 -9.87 20.95
C THR A 98 -7.03 -10.34 20.70
N PRO A 99 -6.38 -10.01 19.58
CA PRO A 99 -4.97 -10.34 19.39
C PRO A 99 -4.10 -9.67 20.46
N THR A 100 -3.05 -10.35 20.92
CA THR A 100 -2.10 -9.85 21.93
C THR A 100 -1.38 -8.59 21.46
N LYS A 101 -0.91 -8.61 20.21
CA LYS A 101 -0.18 -7.52 19.57
C LYS A 101 -0.37 -7.53 18.06
N VAL A 102 0.07 -6.47 17.40
CA VAL A 102 0.23 -6.41 15.94
C VAL A 102 1.67 -6.04 15.59
N ALA A 103 2.27 -6.83 14.69
CA ALA A 103 3.58 -6.60 14.11
C ALA A 103 3.41 -6.06 12.68
N LEU A 104 4.02 -4.91 12.39
CA LEU A 104 3.89 -4.18 11.12
C LEU A 104 5.16 -4.37 10.29
N PHE A 105 5.01 -4.83 9.05
CA PHE A 105 6.08 -4.99 8.08
C PHE A 105 5.86 -4.06 6.89
N ALA A 106 6.78 -3.12 6.67
CA ALA A 106 6.71 -2.17 5.56
C ALA A 106 7.16 -2.82 4.24
N ASN A 107 6.34 -2.74 3.19
CA ASN A 107 6.63 -3.22 1.83
C ASN A 107 6.85 -4.75 1.64
N GLU A 108 6.59 -5.57 2.67
CA GLU A 108 6.76 -7.03 2.65
C GLU A 108 5.47 -7.76 2.18
N GLN A 109 5.12 -7.63 0.89
CA GLN A 109 3.85 -8.13 0.35
C GLN A 109 3.78 -9.66 0.14
N SER A 110 4.93 -10.35 0.18
CA SER A 110 5.04 -11.81 0.03
C SER A 110 5.15 -12.56 1.36
N LEU A 111 5.27 -11.86 2.48
CA LEU A 111 5.64 -12.41 3.78
C LEU A 111 4.58 -13.35 4.39
N ASP A 112 5.02 -14.54 4.75
CA ASP A 112 4.23 -15.66 5.28
C ASP A 112 4.61 -16.00 6.75
N PHE A 113 4.13 -17.14 7.25
CA PHE A 113 4.32 -17.56 8.63
C PHE A 113 5.76 -18.01 8.96
N ASP A 114 6.55 -18.45 7.98
CA ASP A 114 7.96 -18.75 8.21
C ASP A 114 8.76 -17.43 8.24
N ASP A 115 8.51 -16.54 7.25
CA ASP A 115 9.13 -15.21 7.15
C ASP A 115 8.97 -14.35 8.43
N VAL A 116 7.79 -14.33 9.07
CA VAL A 116 7.54 -13.50 10.28
C VAL A 116 8.33 -13.94 11.51
N ASN A 117 8.76 -15.19 11.57
CA ASN A 117 9.54 -15.71 12.68
C ASN A 117 11.03 -15.33 12.56
N ASP A 118 11.54 -15.23 11.33
CA ASP A 118 12.93 -14.84 11.05
C ASP A 118 13.13 -13.33 10.86
N LYS A 119 12.12 -12.61 10.34
CA LYS A 119 12.20 -11.16 10.06
C LYS A 119 11.78 -10.32 11.26
N SER A 120 12.61 -9.35 11.64
CA SER A 120 12.24 -8.33 12.64
C SER A 120 11.16 -7.37 12.09
N PRO A 121 10.06 -7.12 12.80
CA PRO A 121 9.03 -6.18 12.35
C PRO A 121 9.55 -4.74 12.31
N THR A 122 8.98 -3.93 11.41
CA THR A 122 9.31 -2.51 11.28
C THR A 122 8.91 -1.74 12.54
N GLN A 123 7.74 -2.07 13.09
CA GLN A 123 7.26 -1.64 14.41
C GLN A 123 6.23 -2.65 14.92
N GLU A 124 6.09 -2.79 16.23
CA GLU A 124 5.03 -3.59 16.86
C GLU A 124 4.27 -2.76 17.90
N PHE A 125 3.07 -3.19 18.25
CA PHE A 125 2.25 -2.60 19.31
C PHE A 125 1.46 -3.69 20.04
N ASP A 126 1.45 -3.64 21.37
CA ASP A 126 0.48 -4.41 22.18
C ASP A 126 -0.93 -3.86 21.96
N ILE A 127 -1.92 -4.76 21.91
CA ILE A 127 -3.33 -4.41 21.71
C ILE A 127 -4.06 -4.59 23.04
N ALA A 128 -4.66 -3.53 23.56
CA ALA A 128 -5.51 -3.62 24.75
C ALA A 128 -6.88 -4.19 24.38
N GLN A 129 -7.45 -5.04 25.24
CA GLN A 129 -8.87 -5.42 25.11
C GLN A 129 -9.76 -4.18 25.20
N GLY A 130 -10.74 -4.08 24.29
CA GLY A 130 -11.68 -2.97 24.24
C GLY A 130 -12.73 -3.18 23.16
N ARG A 131 -13.75 -2.31 23.11
CA ARG A 131 -14.76 -2.29 22.05
C ARG A 131 -14.62 -1.11 21.08
N GLU A 132 -13.80 -0.13 21.43
CA GLU A 132 -13.51 1.05 20.60
C GLU A 132 -12.48 0.73 19.50
N VAL A 133 -12.35 1.64 18.53
CA VAL A 133 -11.26 1.59 17.56
C VAL A 133 -9.98 2.12 18.21
N GLY A 134 -8.96 1.28 18.35
CA GLY A 134 -7.63 1.68 18.80
C GLY A 134 -6.83 2.38 17.70
N GLU A 135 -6.18 3.49 18.02
CA GLU A 135 -5.24 4.19 17.13
C GLU A 135 -3.79 3.95 17.54
N TYR A 136 -2.99 3.43 16.62
CA TYR A 136 -1.60 3.02 16.80
C TYR A 136 -0.69 3.92 15.96
N ALA A 137 -0.19 4.99 16.58
CA ALA A 137 0.68 5.96 15.93
C ALA A 137 2.06 5.37 15.58
N VAL A 138 2.39 5.32 14.28
CA VAL A 138 3.66 4.74 13.81
C VAL A 138 4.79 5.76 13.81
N LYS A 139 6.03 5.29 13.90
CA LYS A 139 7.22 6.12 13.65
C LYS A 139 7.29 6.44 12.16
N THR A 140 6.61 7.48 11.69
CA THR A 140 6.43 7.85 10.26
C THR A 140 7.73 7.84 9.43
N ALA A 141 8.89 8.09 10.03
CA ALA A 141 10.18 7.98 9.34
C ALA A 141 10.48 6.55 8.81
N LYS A 142 9.99 5.50 9.49
CA LYS A 142 10.07 4.10 9.05
C LYS A 142 9.00 3.70 8.02
N PHE A 143 7.95 4.50 7.87
CA PHE A 143 6.78 4.22 7.03
C PHE A 143 6.51 5.38 6.05
N SER A 144 7.57 5.98 5.53
CA SER A 144 7.54 7.21 4.73
C SER A 144 7.15 6.99 3.27
N THR A 145 7.44 5.80 2.73
CA THR A 145 7.20 5.42 1.32
C THR A 145 6.71 3.97 1.25
N LEU A 146 5.50 3.72 1.74
CA LEU A 146 4.83 2.43 1.64
C LEU A 146 4.16 2.27 0.28
N SER A 147 4.24 1.07 -0.27
CA SER A 147 3.45 0.57 -1.39
C SER A 147 2.48 -0.54 -0.99
N GLY A 148 2.74 -1.12 0.18
CA GLY A 148 1.86 -2.01 0.90
C GLY A 148 2.39 -2.16 2.32
N ILE A 149 1.55 -2.68 3.20
CA ILE A 149 1.89 -3.00 4.58
C ILE A 149 1.33 -4.38 4.92
N THR A 150 2.11 -5.16 5.64
CA THR A 150 1.66 -6.45 6.15
C THR A 150 1.55 -6.39 7.66
N LEU A 151 0.39 -6.78 8.16
CA LEU A 151 0.06 -6.87 9.59
C LEU A 151 0.09 -8.34 9.99
N PHE A 152 0.84 -8.66 11.03
CA PHE A 152 0.87 -10.00 11.63
C PHE A 152 0.32 -9.93 13.06
N PHE A 153 -0.66 -10.78 13.34
CA PHE A 153 -1.27 -10.98 14.65
C PHE A 153 -0.82 -12.37 15.13
N PRO A 154 0.05 -12.47 16.15
CA PRO A 154 0.78 -13.70 16.45
C PRO A 154 0.10 -14.64 17.45
N ALA A 155 -0.90 -14.15 18.18
CA ALA A 155 -1.68 -14.91 19.16
C ALA A 155 -2.88 -14.08 19.65
N ALA A 156 -3.95 -14.73 20.08
CA ALA A 156 -5.09 -14.15 20.81
C ALA A 156 -4.82 -14.05 22.32
N GLN A 157 -5.65 -13.28 23.03
CA GLN A 157 -5.54 -13.04 24.48
C GLN A 157 -6.26 -14.10 25.32
N GLY A 158 -6.19 -15.37 24.90
CA GLY A 158 -6.71 -16.53 25.64
C GLY A 158 -7.77 -17.36 24.92
N ALA A 159 -8.26 -16.93 23.75
CA ALA A 159 -9.07 -17.75 22.86
C ALA A 159 -8.21 -18.55 21.87
N ASP A 160 -8.79 -19.58 21.25
CA ASP A 160 -8.14 -20.38 20.21
C ASP A 160 -8.13 -19.68 18.83
N ASN A 161 -8.77 -18.51 18.70
CA ASN A 161 -8.85 -17.74 17.46
C ASN A 161 -8.76 -16.21 17.69
N THR A 162 -8.19 -15.51 16.71
CA THR A 162 -8.11 -14.05 16.66
C THR A 162 -9.25 -13.51 15.80
N ARG A 163 -9.95 -12.46 16.27
CA ARG A 163 -11.01 -11.79 15.49
C ARG A 163 -10.76 -10.28 15.31
N ILE A 164 -11.02 -9.81 14.10
CA ILE A 164 -10.83 -8.44 13.63
C ILE A 164 -12.11 -7.94 12.95
N TYR A 165 -12.60 -6.76 13.35
CA TYR A 165 -13.81 -6.13 12.78
C TYR A 165 -13.50 -4.99 11.82
N PHE A 166 -12.39 -4.29 12.05
CA PHE A 166 -12.00 -3.11 11.27
C PHE A 166 -10.49 -2.96 11.21
N VAL A 167 -9.97 -2.69 10.02
CA VAL A 167 -8.61 -2.21 9.77
C VAL A 167 -8.70 -0.93 8.95
N GLY A 168 -8.12 0.14 9.48
CA GLY A 168 -8.01 1.43 8.80
C GLY A 168 -6.60 2.01 8.89
N PHE A 169 -6.28 2.95 8.00
CA PHE A 169 -4.97 3.60 7.97
C PHE A 169 -5.15 5.10 7.80
N LEU A 170 -4.38 5.87 8.57
CA LEU A 170 -4.32 7.33 8.47
C LEU A 170 -2.91 7.76 8.03
N GLY A 171 -2.81 8.70 7.10
CA GLY A 171 -1.55 9.16 6.54
C GLY A 171 -1.72 9.93 5.23
N HIS A 172 -0.62 10.20 4.54
CA HIS A 172 -0.62 10.96 3.29
C HIS A 172 -0.34 10.05 2.10
N TRP A 173 -1.25 10.01 1.12
CA TRP A 173 -1.03 9.32 -0.15
C TRP A 173 -0.38 10.22 -1.19
N SER A 174 0.37 9.64 -2.12
CA SER A 174 0.97 10.35 -3.25
C SER A 174 1.04 9.43 -4.48
N GLU A 175 0.89 10.03 -5.67
CA GLU A 175 0.94 9.29 -6.92
C GLU A 175 2.33 8.66 -7.13
N ARG A 176 2.34 7.37 -7.47
CA ARG A 176 3.58 6.65 -7.76
C ARG A 176 4.03 6.95 -9.20
N LYS A 177 5.04 7.81 -9.33
CA LYS A 177 5.74 8.02 -10.61
C LYS A 177 6.50 6.74 -11.01
N ASN A 178 5.84 5.88 -11.78
CA ASN A 178 6.49 4.76 -12.46
C ASN A 178 7.45 5.31 -13.52
N ASN A 179 8.70 5.56 -13.13
CA ASN A 179 9.77 5.90 -14.07
C ASN A 179 10.55 4.61 -14.36
N PRO A 180 10.22 3.86 -15.42
CA PRO A 180 10.95 2.64 -15.75
C PRO A 180 12.41 3.01 -16.04
N PHE A 181 13.33 2.48 -15.24
CA PHE A 181 14.75 2.45 -15.56
C PHE A 181 14.93 1.50 -16.75
N ILE A 182 14.73 2.01 -17.97
CA ILE A 182 15.18 1.33 -19.17
C ILE A 182 16.70 1.48 -19.20
N THR A 183 17.39 0.59 -18.48
CA THR A 183 18.84 0.47 -18.56
C THR A 183 19.16 -0.14 -19.92
N VAL A 184 19.17 0.69 -20.96
CA VAL A 184 19.77 0.36 -22.24
C VAL A 184 21.25 0.18 -21.96
N TYR A 185 21.66 -1.07 -21.70
CA TYR A 185 23.04 -1.46 -21.84
C TYR A 185 23.38 -1.36 -23.32
N GLU A 186 23.79 -0.16 -23.74
CA GLU A 186 24.50 0.00 -25.01
C GLU A 186 25.78 -0.83 -24.92
N ALA A 187 25.72 -2.04 -25.46
CA ALA A 187 26.90 -2.84 -25.75
C ALA A 187 27.65 -2.15 -26.91
N GLN A 188 28.30 -1.02 -26.60
CA GLN A 188 29.30 -0.42 -27.46
C GLN A 188 30.50 -1.36 -27.51
N ALA A 189 30.40 -2.35 -28.39
CA ALA A 189 31.55 -3.16 -28.79
C ALA A 189 32.58 -2.21 -29.39
N ASN A 190 33.65 -1.95 -28.63
CA ASN A 190 34.77 -1.14 -29.12
C ASN A 190 35.38 -1.85 -30.33
N LEU A 191 35.13 -1.31 -31.53
CA LEU A 191 35.54 -1.87 -32.81
C LEU A 191 37.06 -1.70 -33.09
N ALA A 192 37.87 -1.73 -32.03
CA ALA A 192 39.31 -1.50 -32.02
C ALA A 192 40.13 -2.79 -31.83
N ASP A 193 39.49 -3.93 -31.55
CA ASP A 193 40.14 -5.21 -31.24
C ASP A 193 39.76 -6.31 -32.25
N HIS A 194 39.94 -6.02 -33.53
CA HIS A 194 39.94 -7.01 -34.61
C HIS A 194 41.24 -6.87 -35.41
N GLU A 195 42.11 -7.88 -35.34
CA GLU A 195 43.34 -7.91 -36.14
C GLU A 195 43.03 -7.93 -37.65
N LYS A 196 43.84 -7.22 -38.43
CA LYS A 196 43.72 -7.18 -39.89
C LYS A 196 44.18 -8.51 -40.50
N ILE A 197 43.23 -9.33 -40.95
CA ILE A 197 43.53 -10.38 -41.94
C ILE A 197 43.65 -9.77 -43.34
N GLN A 198 44.80 -9.99 -43.99
CA GLN A 198 45.18 -9.31 -45.24
C GLN A 198 44.81 -10.14 -46.49
N GLY A 199 43.71 -9.75 -47.13
CA GLY A 199 43.58 -9.68 -48.61
C GLY A 199 43.65 -10.95 -49.47
N THR A 200 42.48 -11.40 -49.92
CA THR A 200 42.22 -12.38 -51.01
C THR A 200 40.83 -12.06 -51.61
N GLU A 201 40.54 -12.11 -52.91
CA GLU A 201 41.33 -12.26 -54.16
C GLU A 201 40.84 -11.23 -55.21
N GLY A 202 41.41 -11.18 -56.42
CA GLY A 202 40.85 -10.36 -57.53
C GLY A 202 41.63 -10.35 -58.84
N ASN A 203 41.40 -11.35 -59.71
CA ASN A 203 42.02 -11.49 -61.04
C ASN A 203 41.78 -10.30 -61.99
N PHE A 204 42.79 -9.93 -62.78
CA PHE A 204 42.63 -9.40 -64.14
C PHE A 204 43.69 -10.00 -65.09
N SER A 205 43.31 -10.26 -66.35
CA SER A 205 44.04 -11.11 -67.29
C SER A 205 44.55 -10.35 -68.53
N THR A 206 45.81 -10.63 -68.88
CA THR A 206 46.45 -10.69 -70.23
C THR A 206 45.97 -9.78 -71.37
N SER A 207 46.87 -8.95 -71.94
CA SER A 207 47.46 -9.17 -73.30
C SER A 207 48.38 -8.04 -73.79
N GLN A 208 49.32 -8.40 -74.67
CA GLN A 208 50.30 -7.50 -75.31
C GLN A 208 49.70 -6.66 -76.44
N SER A 209 50.36 -5.55 -76.75
CA SER A 209 50.74 -5.14 -78.11
C SER A 209 52.06 -4.37 -78.05
#